data_AF-A0A7G4RI43-F1
#
_entry.id   AF-A0A7G4RI43-F1
#
_cell.length_a   1.000
_cell.length_b   1.000
_cell.length_c   1.000
_cell.angle_alpha   90.00
_cell.angle_beta   90.00
_cell.angle_gamma   90.00
#
_symmetry.space_group_name_H-M   'P 1'
#
loop_
_entity.id
_entity.type
_entity.pdbx_description
1 polymer ?
#
loop_
_entity_poly.entity_id
_entity_poly.type
_entity_poly.pdbx_seq_one_letter_code
_entity_poly.pdbx_strand_id
1 'polypeptide(L)'
;MLFTKILNKENDLDVQGRVYYRSDKRPPEVIFKEGFSPKITEFEAEWWKEAIKYRGYVNNRGIDDRAVDADPAVCVCMSTKFESAAIFPLNNEDTYIYAIALPDLTQIEYIGSTGQVSLSRTKNTPAHNTEIVVDLNGLQIVQTRNINEFFNSSMSLSAGWPLYAYEALAYRVLPRSIICAIKCIRTDQDVRQNDTQNLKMSLAKKITPIGPIMKNLNFCEAQLMRIGSAAQISLRIMDYGPQKIQAIQHMTLLKQNNELQTPNVYYGLGGKTF
;
A
#
# COMPACT_ATOMS: atom_id res chain seq x y z
N MET A 1 -31.42 -31.43 -6.50
CA MET A 1 -31.28 -30.15 -7.25
C MET A 1 -31.55 -28.88 -6.41
N LEU A 2 -31.83 -28.97 -5.10
CA LEU A 2 -32.04 -27.78 -4.24
C LEU A 2 -30.76 -27.26 -3.58
N PHE A 3 -29.79 -28.14 -3.27
CA PHE A 3 -28.56 -27.76 -2.56
C PHE A 3 -27.54 -26.97 -3.40
N THR A 4 -27.51 -27.16 -4.72
CA THR A 4 -26.60 -26.44 -5.63
C THR A 4 -27.06 -25.02 -5.92
N LYS A 5 -28.35 -24.69 -5.70
CA LYS A 5 -28.91 -23.35 -5.90
C LYS A 5 -28.75 -22.43 -4.68
N ILE A 6 -28.50 -22.98 -3.49
CA ILE A 6 -28.23 -22.18 -2.28
C ILE A 6 -26.76 -21.71 -2.24
N LEU A 7 -25.83 -22.51 -2.78
CA LEU A 7 -24.43 -22.09 -2.95
C LEU A 7 -24.21 -21.05 -4.06
N ASN A 8 -25.15 -20.91 -4.99
CA ASN A 8 -25.03 -20.02 -6.16
C ASN A 8 -25.76 -18.68 -5.99
N LYS A 9 -26.24 -18.33 -4.78
CA LYS A 9 -26.93 -17.06 -4.50
C LYS A 9 -26.25 -16.16 -3.46
N GLU A 10 -25.11 -16.57 -2.91
CA GLU A 10 -24.23 -15.74 -2.06
C GLU A 10 -22.91 -15.34 -2.75
N ASN A 11 -22.69 -15.75 -3.99
CA ASN A 11 -21.60 -15.23 -4.83
C ASN A 11 -22.09 -14.07 -5.69
N ASP A 12 -22.48 -12.97 -5.04
CA ASP A 12 -22.19 -11.67 -5.64
C ASP A 12 -20.67 -11.59 -5.75
N LEU A 13 -20.17 -11.46 -6.98
CA LEU A 13 -18.75 -11.35 -7.32
C LEU A 13 -18.12 -10.10 -6.68
N ASP A 14 -17.81 -10.17 -5.40
CA ASP A 14 -16.99 -9.21 -4.66
C ASP A 14 -15.61 -9.86 -4.51
N VAL A 15 -14.64 -9.45 -5.30
CA VAL A 15 -13.26 -9.93 -5.15
C VAL A 15 -12.79 -9.57 -3.73
N GLN A 16 -12.62 -10.58 -2.89
CA GLN A 16 -12.30 -10.38 -1.48
C GLN A 16 -10.80 -10.10 -1.32
N GLY A 17 -10.44 -8.81 -1.28
CA GLY A 17 -9.08 -8.35 -1.02
C GLY A 17 -8.25 -8.01 -2.25
N ARG A 18 -6.98 -7.66 -2.02
CA ARG A 18 -6.12 -7.00 -3.01
C ARG A 18 -4.67 -7.46 -2.89
N VAL A 19 -3.94 -7.38 -4.01
CA VAL A 19 -2.48 -7.51 -4.04
C VAL A 19 -1.83 -6.17 -3.70
N TYR A 20 -0.96 -6.20 -2.70
CA TYR A 20 -0.09 -5.11 -2.30
C TYR A 20 1.37 -5.48 -2.55
N TYR A 21 2.21 -4.46 -2.72
CA TYR A 21 3.63 -4.61 -2.96
C TYR A 21 4.43 -3.88 -1.88
N ARG A 22 5.49 -4.52 -1.42
CA ARG A 22 6.45 -3.92 -0.48
C ARG A 22 7.86 -4.26 -0.92
N SER A 23 8.73 -3.27 -0.94
CA SER A 23 10.17 -3.50 -1.07
C SER A 23 10.81 -3.65 0.30
N ASP A 24 11.75 -4.57 0.44
CA ASP A 24 12.55 -4.77 1.64
C ASP A 24 13.94 -5.31 1.26
N LYS A 25 14.95 -4.98 2.07
CA LYS A 25 16.33 -5.45 1.87
C LYS A 25 16.50 -6.89 2.35
N ARG A 26 15.68 -7.32 3.32
CA ARG A 26 15.74 -8.68 3.85
C ARG A 26 15.32 -9.67 2.76
N PRO A 27 15.98 -10.83 2.66
CA PRO A 27 15.73 -11.79 1.60
C PRO A 27 14.52 -12.68 1.92
N PRO A 28 13.94 -13.37 0.92
CA PRO A 28 12.71 -14.13 1.07
C PRO A 28 12.80 -15.28 2.07
N GLU A 29 13.97 -15.88 2.27
CA GLU A 29 14.20 -16.96 3.24
C GLU A 29 13.92 -16.51 4.69
N VAL A 30 14.05 -15.20 4.95
CA VAL A 30 13.75 -14.55 6.23
C VAL A 30 12.29 -14.11 6.24
N ILE A 31 11.87 -13.32 5.24
CA ILE A 31 10.54 -12.70 5.22
C ILE A 31 9.41 -13.74 5.11
N PHE A 32 9.60 -14.84 4.38
CA PHE A 32 8.60 -15.91 4.29
C PHE A 32 8.42 -16.70 5.58
N LYS A 33 9.29 -16.50 6.59
CA LYS A 33 9.16 -17.09 7.93
C LYS A 33 8.62 -16.09 8.94
N GLU A 34 9.08 -14.85 8.88
CA GLU A 34 8.82 -13.83 9.92
C GLU A 34 7.68 -12.88 9.56
N GLY A 35 7.47 -12.61 8.27
CA GLY A 35 6.56 -11.58 7.80
C GLY A 35 7.10 -10.16 8.02
N PHE A 36 6.20 -9.20 8.16
CA PHE A 36 6.52 -7.81 8.46
C PHE A 36 5.77 -7.36 9.72
N SER A 37 6.49 -6.76 10.66
CA SER A 37 5.93 -6.22 11.90
C SER A 37 6.44 -4.79 12.12
N PRO A 38 5.67 -3.94 12.80
CA PRO A 38 6.11 -2.61 13.15
C PRO A 38 7.17 -2.71 14.26
N LYS A 39 8.00 -1.66 14.39
CA LYS A 39 9.02 -1.59 15.45
C LYS A 39 8.40 -1.18 16.79
N ILE A 40 7.36 -0.36 16.76
CA ILE A 40 6.63 0.14 17.92
C ILE A 40 5.25 -0.51 17.92
N THR A 41 4.89 -1.21 19.01
CA THR A 41 3.65 -1.99 19.13
C THR A 41 2.66 -1.41 20.14
N GLU A 42 2.99 -0.30 20.80
CA GLU A 42 2.20 0.28 21.90
C GLU A 42 0.82 0.82 21.47
N PHE A 43 0.60 1.03 20.17
CA PHE A 43 -0.58 1.72 19.63
C PHE A 43 -1.63 0.79 19.02
N GLU A 44 -1.64 -0.51 19.33
CA GLU A 44 -2.42 -1.55 18.62
C GLU A 44 -3.90 -1.19 18.33
N ALA A 45 -4.60 -0.54 19.27
CA ALA A 45 -6.02 -0.20 19.10
C ALA A 45 -6.27 0.95 18.08
N GLU A 46 -5.39 1.95 18.02
CA GLU A 46 -5.56 3.16 17.19
C GLU A 46 -4.33 3.36 16.28
N TRP A 47 -3.63 2.28 15.95
CA TRP A 47 -2.32 2.28 15.31
C TRP A 47 -2.30 3.12 14.04
N TRP A 48 -3.40 3.12 13.29
CA TRP A 48 -3.52 3.82 12.01
C TRP A 48 -3.45 5.34 12.16
N LYS A 49 -3.87 5.92 13.30
CA LYS A 49 -3.72 7.36 13.56
C LYS A 49 -2.27 7.72 13.84
N GLU A 50 -1.59 6.87 14.60
CA GLU A 50 -0.17 7.07 14.95
C GLU A 50 0.77 6.72 13.78
N ALA A 51 0.33 5.85 12.87
CA ALA A 51 1.05 5.49 11.66
C ALA A 51 1.06 6.60 10.60
N ILE A 52 0.36 7.72 10.83
CA ILE A 52 0.34 8.87 9.94
C ILE A 52 1.20 9.97 10.58
N LYS A 53 2.37 10.21 10.00
CA LYS A 53 3.28 11.28 10.41
C LYS A 53 2.60 12.61 10.22
N TYR A 54 2.81 13.49 11.20
CA TYR A 54 2.26 14.83 11.26
C TYR A 54 0.73 14.80 11.25
N ARG A 55 0.11 15.07 12.41
CA ARG A 55 -1.35 15.11 12.57
C ARG A 55 -2.02 16.29 11.85
N GLY A 56 -1.33 16.92 10.89
CA GLY A 56 -1.85 17.99 10.06
C GLY A 56 -3.08 17.58 9.26
N TYR A 57 -3.26 16.27 8.97
CA TYR A 57 -4.51 15.78 8.42
C TYR A 57 -5.73 16.12 9.30
N VAL A 58 -5.60 16.12 10.63
CA VAL A 58 -6.72 16.42 11.53
C VAL A 58 -7.05 17.93 11.57
N ASN A 59 -6.08 18.80 11.33
CA ASN A 59 -6.28 20.25 11.42
C ASN A 59 -6.93 20.78 10.14
N ASN A 60 -8.03 21.53 10.26
CA ASN A 60 -8.71 22.18 9.13
C ASN A 60 -8.97 21.23 7.93
N ARG A 61 -9.28 19.95 8.20
CA ARG A 61 -9.49 18.90 7.17
C ARG A 61 -8.26 18.69 6.28
N GLY A 62 -7.06 18.83 6.84
CA GLY A 62 -5.80 18.60 6.12
C GLY A 62 -5.30 19.79 5.33
N ILE A 63 -5.81 21.00 5.59
CA ILE A 63 -5.20 22.26 5.14
C ILE A 63 -4.05 22.58 6.09
N ASP A 64 -2.91 21.94 5.84
CA ASP A 64 -1.69 22.06 6.62
C ASP A 64 -0.50 22.23 5.65
N ASP A 65 0.57 22.89 6.10
CA ASP A 65 1.78 23.14 5.30
C ASP A 65 2.73 21.94 5.30
N ARG A 66 2.43 20.88 6.07
CA ARG A 66 3.22 19.66 6.16
C ARG A 66 2.61 18.51 5.35
N ALA A 67 3.47 17.78 4.67
CA ALA A 67 3.14 16.52 4.03
C ALA A 67 2.69 15.47 5.05
N VAL A 68 1.69 14.69 4.67
CA VAL A 68 1.20 13.55 5.43
C VAL A 68 1.79 12.29 4.84
N ASP A 69 2.59 11.59 5.65
CA ASP A 69 3.36 10.41 5.25
C ASP A 69 3.16 9.26 6.24
N ALA A 70 3.48 8.04 5.82
CA ALA A 70 3.51 6.90 6.72
C ALA A 70 4.66 6.98 7.74
N ASP A 71 4.40 6.55 8.98
CA ASP A 71 5.42 6.20 9.96
C ASP A 71 5.74 4.70 9.91
N PRO A 72 6.86 4.29 9.28
CA PRO A 72 7.26 2.90 9.18
C PRO A 72 7.69 2.28 10.53
N ALA A 73 7.81 3.08 11.61
CA ALA A 73 8.04 2.55 12.95
C ALA A 73 6.78 1.92 13.54
N VAL A 74 5.59 2.44 13.21
CA VAL A 74 4.29 2.05 13.79
C VAL A 74 3.47 1.16 12.84
N CYS A 75 3.85 1.09 11.57
CA CYS A 75 3.14 0.28 10.57
C CYS A 75 4.05 -0.36 9.53
N VAL A 76 3.47 -1.26 8.74
CA VAL A 76 4.05 -1.79 7.50
C VAL A 76 3.53 -0.97 6.32
N CYS A 77 4.39 -0.12 5.77
CA CYS A 77 4.10 0.63 4.54
C CYS A 77 4.15 -0.29 3.32
N MET A 78 3.15 -0.18 2.45
CA MET A 78 3.03 -0.92 1.20
C MET A 78 2.57 0.03 0.09
N SER A 79 2.45 -0.50 -1.13
CA SER A 79 1.82 0.18 -2.25
C SER A 79 0.87 -0.75 -2.98
N THR A 80 -0.19 -0.21 -3.57
CA THR A 80 -1.03 -0.97 -4.50
C THR A 80 -0.41 -1.12 -5.89
N LYS A 81 0.72 -0.45 -6.14
CA LYS A 81 1.44 -0.44 -7.42
C LYS A 81 2.85 -1.00 -7.26
N PHE A 82 3.25 -1.85 -8.20
CA PHE A 82 4.57 -2.48 -8.17
C PHE A 82 5.65 -1.43 -8.36
N GLU A 83 5.51 -0.58 -9.38
CA GLU A 83 6.42 0.49 -9.74
C GLU A 83 6.66 1.45 -8.57
N SER A 84 5.63 1.70 -7.75
CA SER A 84 5.75 2.55 -6.56
C SER A 84 6.46 1.85 -5.40
N ALA A 85 6.24 0.56 -5.18
CA ALA A 85 7.03 -0.20 -4.20
C ALA A 85 8.50 -0.33 -4.64
N ALA A 86 8.73 -0.46 -5.94
CA ALA A 86 10.02 -0.69 -6.54
C ALA A 86 10.98 0.50 -6.38
N ILE A 87 10.46 1.73 -6.30
CA ILE A 87 11.26 2.94 -6.09
C ILE A 87 12.05 2.91 -4.78
N PHE A 88 11.56 2.19 -3.76
CA PHE A 88 12.14 2.22 -2.43
C PHE A 88 12.95 0.96 -2.14
N PRO A 89 14.03 1.04 -1.35
CA PRO A 89 14.78 2.25 -1.03
C PRO A 89 15.38 2.95 -2.26
N LEU A 90 15.57 4.26 -2.14
CA LEU A 90 16.10 5.14 -3.20
C LEU A 90 17.60 4.93 -3.47
N ASN A 91 18.25 4.09 -2.65
CA ASN A 91 19.63 3.74 -2.82
C ASN A 91 19.77 2.61 -3.86
N ASN A 92 21.00 2.38 -4.32
CA ASN A 92 21.30 1.33 -5.31
C ASN A 92 21.50 -0.04 -4.65
N GLU A 93 20.95 -0.26 -3.44
CA GLU A 93 21.09 -1.54 -2.76
C GLU A 93 20.17 -2.60 -3.35
N ASP A 94 20.65 -3.84 -3.30
CA ASP A 94 19.87 -5.02 -3.64
C ASP A 94 18.63 -5.11 -2.75
N THR A 95 17.47 -5.26 -3.38
CA THR A 95 16.18 -5.31 -2.67
C THR A 95 15.27 -6.33 -3.29
N TYR A 96 14.28 -6.75 -2.51
CA TYR A 96 13.27 -7.69 -2.93
C TYR A 96 11.91 -7.01 -2.88
N ILE A 97 11.12 -7.20 -3.94
CA ILE A 97 9.74 -6.75 -3.97
C ILE A 97 8.85 -7.95 -3.69
N TYR A 98 8.08 -7.84 -2.61
CA TYR A 98 7.16 -8.83 -2.11
C TYR A 98 5.74 -8.52 -2.58
N ALA A 99 5.05 -9.50 -3.15
CA ALA A 99 3.60 -9.45 -3.38
C ALA A 99 2.87 -10.03 -2.18
N ILE A 100 1.84 -9.33 -1.71
CA ILE A 100 1.16 -9.59 -0.45
C ILE A 100 -0.36 -9.56 -0.72
N ALA A 101 -1.09 -10.59 -0.29
CA ALA A 101 -2.55 -10.61 -0.34
C ALA A 101 -3.13 -10.25 1.03
N LEU A 102 -3.95 -9.20 1.06
CA LEU A 102 -4.62 -8.71 2.27
C LEU A 102 -6.04 -8.24 1.92
N PRO A 103 -6.88 -7.95 2.94
CA PRO A 103 -8.20 -7.35 2.73
C PRO A 103 -8.10 -6.04 1.93
N ASP A 104 -9.23 -5.61 1.33
CA ASP A 104 -9.23 -4.37 0.55
C ASP A 104 -9.07 -3.13 1.45
N LEU A 105 -8.76 -2.02 0.80
CA LEU A 105 -8.51 -0.74 1.43
C LEU A 105 -9.70 -0.26 2.28
N THR A 106 -9.38 0.19 3.49
CA THR A 106 -10.28 0.88 4.41
C THR A 106 -9.98 2.36 4.34
N GLN A 107 -10.95 3.15 3.89
CA GLN A 107 -10.79 4.58 3.68
C GLN A 107 -10.81 5.34 5.02
N ILE A 108 -10.08 6.46 5.07
CA ILE A 108 -10.18 7.45 6.14
C ILE A 108 -11.12 8.55 5.67
N GLU A 109 -12.15 8.83 6.45
CA GLU A 109 -13.14 9.87 6.19
C GLU A 109 -13.03 10.99 7.22
N TYR A 110 -13.24 12.23 6.76
CA TYR A 110 -13.43 13.38 7.64
C TYR A 110 -14.86 13.43 8.17
N ILE A 111 -15.01 13.51 9.48
CA ILE A 111 -16.28 13.71 10.18
C ILE A 111 -16.44 15.19 10.53
N GLY A 112 -17.58 15.77 10.12
CA GLY A 112 -17.95 17.13 10.47
C GLY A 112 -17.04 18.19 9.85
N SER A 113 -17.13 19.42 10.36
CA SER A 113 -16.38 20.58 9.86
C SER A 113 -15.02 20.79 10.53
N THR A 114 -14.76 20.11 11.65
CA THR A 114 -13.60 20.38 12.52
C THR A 114 -12.38 19.47 12.24
N GLY A 115 -12.43 18.65 11.20
CA GLY A 115 -11.30 17.81 10.77
C GLY A 115 -11.10 16.51 11.56
N GLN A 116 -12.07 16.09 12.38
CA GLN A 116 -12.06 14.75 12.95
C GLN A 116 -12.05 13.68 11.85
N VAL A 117 -11.45 12.52 12.12
CA VAL A 117 -11.42 11.42 11.15
C VAL A 117 -11.88 10.09 11.72
N SER A 118 -12.43 9.24 10.85
CA SER A 118 -12.80 7.85 11.14
C SER A 118 -12.44 6.92 9.99
N LEU A 119 -12.38 5.63 10.30
CA LEU A 119 -12.29 4.59 9.28
C LEU A 119 -13.68 4.28 8.73
N SER A 120 -13.84 4.35 7.41
CA SER A 120 -15.05 3.93 6.69
C SER A 120 -15.13 2.41 6.65
N ARG A 121 -16.00 1.83 7.48
CA ARG A 121 -16.14 0.38 7.62
C ARG A 121 -17.40 -0.12 6.92
N THR A 122 -17.22 -1.11 6.06
CA THR A 122 -18.31 -1.77 5.34
C THR A 122 -18.55 -3.18 5.88
N LYS A 123 -19.56 -3.87 5.36
CA LYS A 123 -19.82 -5.30 5.62
C LYS A 123 -18.66 -6.22 5.22
N ASN A 124 -17.69 -5.73 4.45
CA ASN A 124 -16.52 -6.47 3.95
C ASN A 124 -15.21 -6.07 4.66
N THR A 125 -15.25 -5.12 5.60
CA THR A 125 -14.06 -4.66 6.32
C THR A 125 -13.75 -5.58 7.52
N PRO A 126 -12.47 -5.93 7.76
CA PRO A 126 -12.08 -6.68 8.95
C PRO A 126 -12.54 -6.01 10.25
N ALA A 127 -13.09 -6.79 11.18
CA ALA A 127 -13.62 -6.27 12.44
C ALA A 127 -12.48 -5.80 13.36
N HIS A 128 -11.35 -6.50 13.39
CA HIS A 128 -10.20 -6.14 14.21
C HIS A 128 -9.32 -5.08 13.54
N ASN A 129 -8.96 -4.02 14.28
CA ASN A 129 -8.18 -2.89 13.74
C ASN A 129 -6.81 -3.32 13.22
N THR A 130 -6.19 -4.35 13.78
CA THR A 130 -4.89 -4.86 13.33
C THR A 130 -4.93 -5.64 12.02
N GLU A 131 -6.12 -5.97 11.53
CA GLU A 131 -6.34 -6.77 10.32
C GLU A 131 -6.77 -5.91 9.11
N ILE A 132 -7.06 -4.63 9.32
CA ILE A 132 -7.42 -3.71 8.24
C ILE A 132 -6.17 -3.32 7.44
N VAL A 133 -6.40 -2.91 6.20
CA VAL A 133 -5.43 -2.15 5.40
C VAL A 133 -5.97 -0.75 5.20
N VAL A 134 -5.19 0.28 5.55
CA VAL A 134 -5.60 1.68 5.52
C VAL A 134 -5.19 2.33 4.19
N ASP A 135 -6.12 3.07 3.59
CA ASP A 135 -5.89 3.85 2.37
C ASP A 135 -5.28 5.22 2.69
N LEU A 136 -3.96 5.28 2.83
CA LEU A 136 -3.28 6.55 3.05
C LEU A 136 -3.32 7.40 1.78
N ASN A 137 -3.15 6.80 0.60
CA ASN A 137 -3.27 7.48 -0.69
C ASN A 137 -4.63 8.15 -0.89
N GLY A 138 -5.72 7.50 -0.49
CA GLY A 138 -7.07 8.08 -0.52
C GLY A 138 -7.20 9.33 0.36
N LEU A 139 -6.72 9.28 1.61
CA LEU A 139 -6.71 10.44 2.51
C LEU A 139 -5.94 11.62 1.90
N GLN A 140 -4.74 11.30 1.42
CA GLN A 140 -3.82 12.19 0.77
C GLN A 140 -4.44 12.93 -0.45
N ILE A 141 -5.16 12.22 -1.33
CA ILE A 141 -5.91 12.82 -2.44
C ILE A 141 -6.96 13.82 -1.95
N VAL A 142 -7.70 13.46 -0.88
CA VAL A 142 -8.71 14.35 -0.28
C VAL A 142 -8.06 15.63 0.26
N GLN A 143 -6.87 15.54 0.86
CA GLN A 143 -6.14 16.70 1.34
C GLN A 143 -5.73 17.65 0.20
N THR A 144 -5.17 17.13 -0.90
CA THR A 144 -4.87 17.96 -2.10
C THR A 144 -6.11 18.71 -2.57
N ARG A 145 -7.26 18.04 -2.62
CA ARG A 145 -8.52 18.69 -3.02
C ARG A 145 -8.88 19.82 -2.07
N ASN A 146 -8.84 19.58 -0.77
CA ASN A 146 -9.20 20.59 0.25
C ASN A 146 -8.25 21.80 0.20
N ILE A 147 -6.94 21.59 -0.05
CA ILE A 147 -5.96 22.66 -0.23
C ILE A 147 -6.29 23.50 -1.47
N ASN A 148 -6.56 22.84 -2.61
CA ASN A 148 -6.94 23.53 -3.85
C ASN A 148 -8.21 24.37 -3.70
N GLU A 149 -9.22 23.84 -3.03
CA GLU A 149 -10.45 24.56 -2.71
C GLU A 149 -10.17 25.78 -1.82
N PHE A 150 -9.34 25.62 -0.79
CA PHE A 150 -9.00 26.71 0.14
C PHE A 150 -8.26 27.87 -0.54
N PHE A 151 -7.25 27.57 -1.36
CA PHE A 151 -6.47 28.59 -2.05
C PHE A 151 -7.11 29.09 -3.36
N ASN A 152 -8.27 28.57 -3.74
CA ASN A 152 -8.91 28.82 -5.03
C ASN A 152 -7.93 28.63 -6.21
N SER A 153 -7.07 27.62 -6.09
CA SER A 153 -6.00 27.33 -7.05
C SER A 153 -6.35 26.10 -7.89
N SER A 154 -6.04 26.15 -9.18
CA SER A 154 -6.09 24.97 -10.06
C SER A 154 -4.73 24.27 -10.10
N MET A 155 -4.15 23.91 -8.95
CA MET A 155 -2.99 23.00 -8.99
C MET A 155 -3.49 21.69 -9.60
N SER A 156 -2.85 21.25 -10.67
CA SER A 156 -3.16 19.96 -11.27
C SER A 156 -3.00 18.87 -10.20
N LEU A 157 -3.82 17.81 -10.26
CA LEU A 157 -3.66 16.65 -9.37
C LEU A 157 -2.22 16.09 -9.42
N SER A 158 -1.51 16.31 -10.53
CA SER A 158 -0.10 15.98 -10.70
C SER A 158 0.89 16.80 -9.85
N ALA A 159 0.50 17.98 -9.34
CA ALA A 159 1.32 18.76 -8.41
C ALA A 159 1.28 18.18 -6.97
N GLY A 160 0.20 17.47 -6.62
CA GLY A 160 0.08 16.71 -5.37
C GLY A 160 0.64 15.28 -5.45
N TRP A 161 0.84 14.76 -6.66
CA TRP A 161 1.37 13.42 -6.93
C TRP A 161 2.72 13.05 -6.30
N PRO A 162 3.63 13.99 -6.00
CA PRO A 162 4.83 13.65 -5.28
C PRO A 162 4.54 12.92 -3.97
N LEU A 163 3.45 13.23 -3.29
CA LEU A 163 3.25 12.79 -1.93
C LEU A 163 2.71 11.35 -1.80
N TYR A 164 2.19 10.71 -2.86
CA TYR A 164 1.13 9.71 -2.65
C TYR A 164 1.45 8.24 -2.95
N ALA A 165 2.50 7.95 -3.74
CA ALA A 165 3.09 6.62 -4.04
C ALA A 165 2.18 5.37 -3.92
N TYR A 166 0.89 5.53 -4.24
CA TYR A 166 -0.22 4.61 -3.97
C TYR A 166 -0.15 3.91 -2.61
N GLU A 167 0.13 4.68 -1.55
CA GLU A 167 0.37 4.19 -0.18
C GLU A 167 -0.81 3.44 0.43
N ALA A 168 -0.49 2.28 0.99
CA ALA A 168 -1.39 1.46 1.81
C ALA A 168 -0.64 1.05 3.08
N LEU A 169 -1.33 1.08 4.23
CA LEU A 169 -0.72 0.75 5.52
C LEU A 169 -1.38 -0.50 6.10
N ALA A 170 -0.58 -1.40 6.66
CA ALA A 170 -1.06 -2.48 7.51
C ALA A 170 -0.36 -2.40 8.86
N TYR A 171 -1.01 -2.82 9.94
CA TYR A 171 -0.33 -2.93 11.23
C TYR A 171 0.81 -3.96 11.15
N ARG A 172 0.48 -5.15 10.65
CA ARG A 172 1.41 -6.27 10.45
C ARG A 172 1.05 -7.05 9.19
N VAL A 173 2.01 -7.75 8.61
CA VAL A 173 1.80 -8.69 7.51
C VAL A 173 2.34 -10.05 7.92
N LEU A 174 1.45 -11.02 8.03
CA LEU A 174 1.83 -12.38 8.43
C LEU A 174 2.53 -13.10 7.26
N PRO A 175 3.44 -14.05 7.54
CA PRO A 175 4.10 -14.86 6.51
C PRO A 175 3.10 -15.50 5.52
N ARG A 176 1.96 -15.96 6.05
CA ARG A 176 0.89 -16.61 5.27
C ARG A 176 0.16 -15.69 4.28
N SER A 177 0.34 -14.38 4.40
CA SER A 177 -0.24 -13.38 3.50
C SER A 177 0.72 -13.01 2.36
N ILE A 178 1.98 -13.44 2.41
CA ILE A 178 2.99 -13.11 1.41
C ILE A 178 2.96 -14.17 0.32
N ILE A 179 2.69 -13.78 -0.93
CA ILE A 179 2.53 -14.69 -2.07
C ILE A 179 3.89 -15.11 -2.62
N CYS A 180 4.72 -14.13 -2.98
CA CYS A 180 5.99 -14.33 -3.64
C CYS A 180 6.88 -13.09 -3.51
N ALA A 181 8.13 -13.24 -3.95
CA ALA A 181 9.09 -12.16 -4.03
C ALA A 181 9.90 -12.24 -5.34
N ILE A 182 10.42 -11.11 -5.78
CA ILE A 182 11.40 -11.03 -6.87
C ILE A 182 12.52 -10.07 -6.47
N LYS A 183 13.77 -10.41 -6.80
CA LYS A 183 14.90 -9.51 -6.60
C LYS A 183 14.86 -8.40 -7.63
N CYS A 184 15.18 -7.18 -7.25
CA CYS A 184 15.26 -6.03 -8.13
C CYS A 184 16.60 -5.31 -7.98
N ILE A 185 17.17 -4.91 -9.11
CA ILE A 185 18.32 -4.01 -9.18
C ILE A 185 17.86 -2.62 -9.64
N ARG A 186 18.57 -1.60 -9.18
CA ARG A 186 18.36 -0.21 -9.58
C ARG A 186 19.63 0.33 -10.20
N THR A 187 19.48 0.95 -11.36
CA THR A 187 20.58 1.64 -12.04
C THR A 187 20.16 3.07 -12.32
N ASP A 188 21.07 4.01 -12.12
CA ASP A 188 20.88 5.39 -12.55
C ASP A 188 20.60 5.43 -14.06
N GLN A 189 19.55 6.16 -14.47
CA GLN A 189 19.37 6.55 -15.86
C GLN A 189 20.04 7.91 -16.07
N ASP A 190 20.87 8.00 -17.11
CA ASP A 190 21.43 9.26 -17.57
C ASP A 190 20.30 10.15 -18.10
N VAL A 191 19.82 11.06 -17.25
CA VAL A 191 18.93 12.13 -17.70
C VAL A 191 19.81 13.22 -18.29
N ARG A 192 19.68 13.47 -19.61
CA ARG A 192 20.28 14.65 -20.24
C ARG A 192 19.74 15.90 -19.56
N GLN A 193 20.62 16.66 -18.93
CA GLN A 193 20.31 17.91 -18.25
C GLN A 193 19.71 18.92 -19.24
N ASN A 194 18.50 19.41 -18.97
CA ASN A 194 18.08 20.73 -19.41
C ASN A 194 18.00 21.60 -18.14
N ASP A 195 19.08 22.36 -17.90
CA ASP A 195 19.23 23.31 -16.82
C ASP A 195 18.20 24.43 -16.92
N THR A 196 17.09 24.38 -16.17
CA THR A 196 16.30 25.61 -15.95
C THR A 196 15.68 25.79 -14.57
N GLN A 197 15.71 24.84 -13.63
CA GLN A 197 15.19 25.09 -12.27
C GLN A 197 16.01 24.37 -11.18
N ASN A 198 16.39 25.11 -10.13
CA ASN A 198 17.13 24.68 -8.93
C ASN A 198 16.36 23.67 -8.04
N LEU A 199 15.65 22.72 -8.63
CA LEU A 199 15.06 21.59 -7.94
C LEU A 199 16.08 20.46 -7.92
N LYS A 200 16.45 19.96 -6.73
CA LYS A 200 17.23 18.72 -6.61
C LYS A 200 16.42 17.58 -7.23
N MET A 201 16.63 17.32 -8.51
CA MET A 201 16.03 16.20 -9.22
C MET A 201 16.72 14.93 -8.73
N SER A 202 15.97 13.98 -8.14
CA SER A 202 16.51 12.63 -7.97
C SER A 202 16.69 12.05 -9.37
N LEU A 203 17.90 11.56 -9.68
CA LEU A 203 18.18 10.86 -10.94
C LEU A 203 17.12 9.77 -11.14
N ALA A 204 16.52 9.73 -12.33
CA ALA A 204 15.58 8.68 -12.68
C ALA A 204 16.29 7.32 -12.50
N LYS A 205 15.62 6.35 -11.86
CA LYS A 205 16.18 5.02 -11.64
C LYS A 205 15.49 4.05 -12.58
N LYS A 206 16.28 3.32 -13.37
CA LYS A 206 15.77 2.12 -14.06
C LYS A 206 15.74 0.99 -13.05
N ILE A 207 14.57 0.36 -12.93
CA ILE A 207 14.37 -0.76 -12.03
C ILE A 207 14.20 -2.03 -12.87
N THR A 208 15.02 -3.04 -12.58
CA THR A 208 15.03 -4.29 -13.33
C THR A 208 14.80 -5.47 -12.39
N PRO A 209 13.70 -6.23 -12.57
CA PRO A 209 13.52 -7.49 -11.87
C PRO A 209 14.53 -8.54 -12.37
N ILE A 210 15.25 -9.18 -11.46
CA ILE A 210 16.29 -10.17 -11.76
C ILE A 210 16.03 -11.51 -11.06
N GLY A 211 16.50 -12.58 -11.68
CA GLY A 211 16.37 -13.94 -11.14
C GLY A 211 14.95 -14.51 -11.21
N PRO A 212 14.68 -15.66 -10.57
CA PRO A 212 13.36 -16.29 -10.55
C PRO A 212 12.39 -15.57 -9.61
N ILE A 213 11.08 -15.70 -9.87
CA ILE A 213 10.04 -15.35 -8.89
C ILE A 213 10.06 -16.44 -7.81
N MET A 214 10.39 -16.04 -6.59
CA MET A 214 10.47 -16.92 -5.42
C MET A 214 9.08 -17.03 -4.80
N LYS A 215 8.46 -18.21 -4.92
CA LYS A 215 7.12 -18.47 -4.36
C LYS A 215 7.23 -18.81 -2.87
N ASN A 216 6.32 -18.26 -2.07
CA ASN A 216 6.24 -18.59 -0.65
C ASN A 216 5.41 -19.87 -0.45
N LEU A 217 6.02 -20.91 0.11
CA LEU A 217 5.32 -22.16 0.42
C LEU A 217 4.37 -22.03 1.62
N ASN A 218 4.57 -21.02 2.46
CA ASN A 218 3.72 -20.75 3.63
C ASN A 218 2.48 -19.92 3.29
N PHE A 219 2.33 -19.48 2.02
CA PHE A 219 1.17 -18.68 1.60
C PHE A 219 -0.13 -19.47 1.78
N CYS A 220 -1.12 -18.84 2.39
CA CYS A 220 -2.43 -19.43 2.63
C CYS A 220 -3.48 -18.76 1.73
N GLU A 221 -4.00 -19.54 0.78
CA GLU A 221 -5.02 -19.08 -0.18
C GLU A 221 -6.35 -18.77 0.50
N ALA A 222 -6.66 -19.34 1.66
CA ALA A 222 -7.94 -19.13 2.34
C ALA A 222 -7.73 -18.74 3.80
N GLN A 223 -8.20 -17.55 4.21
CA GLN A 223 -8.06 -17.08 5.58
C GLN A 223 -9.42 -16.85 6.24
N LEU A 224 -9.63 -17.46 7.40
CA LEU A 224 -10.82 -17.23 8.21
C LEU A 224 -10.68 -15.92 8.99
N MET A 225 -11.57 -14.97 8.74
CA MET A 225 -11.53 -13.63 9.35
C MET A 225 -12.89 -13.23 9.90
N ARG A 226 -12.87 -12.35 10.91
CA ARG A 226 -14.07 -11.66 11.39
C ARG A 226 -14.26 -10.39 10.59
N ILE A 227 -15.41 -10.27 9.92
CA ILE A 227 -15.71 -9.19 8.99
C ILE A 227 -17.03 -8.53 9.37
N GLY A 228 -17.06 -7.21 9.32
CA GLY A 228 -18.27 -6.40 9.53
C GLY A 228 -18.07 -5.28 10.54
N SER A 229 -19.13 -4.51 10.78
CA SER A 229 -19.16 -3.41 11.73
C SER A 229 -19.47 -3.89 13.15
N ALA A 230 -19.26 -3.03 14.15
CA ALA A 230 -19.44 -3.38 15.57
C ALA A 230 -20.80 -4.02 15.91
N ALA A 231 -21.85 -3.70 15.15
CA ALA A 231 -23.20 -4.24 15.36
C ALA A 231 -23.46 -5.56 14.60
N GLN A 232 -22.66 -5.91 13.59
CA GLN A 232 -22.88 -7.06 12.71
C GLN A 232 -21.53 -7.66 12.29
N ILE A 233 -20.96 -8.50 13.16
CA ILE A 233 -19.72 -9.24 12.88
C ILE A 233 -20.09 -10.64 12.41
N SER A 234 -19.53 -11.05 11.27
CA SER A 234 -19.65 -12.40 10.73
C SER A 234 -18.28 -13.03 10.53
N LEU A 235 -18.20 -14.35 10.62
CA LEU A 235 -16.99 -15.09 10.29
C LEU A 235 -17.04 -15.46 8.81
N ARG A 236 -16.02 -15.09 8.04
CA ARG A 236 -15.95 -15.34 6.60
C ARG A 236 -14.60 -15.92 6.20
N ILE A 237 -14.61 -16.76 5.18
CA ILE A 237 -13.39 -17.25 4.54
C ILE A 237 -13.06 -16.28 3.40
N MET A 238 -11.91 -15.62 3.51
CA MET A 238 -11.33 -14.80 2.44
C MET A 238 -10.54 -15.70 1.51
N ASP A 239 -10.93 -15.78 0.24
CA ASP A 239 -10.19 -16.48 -0.80
C ASP A 239 -9.24 -15.53 -1.55
N TYR A 240 -7.94 -15.74 -1.34
CA TYR A 240 -6.82 -15.05 -1.96
C TYR A 240 -6.18 -15.82 -3.12
N GLY A 241 -6.77 -16.95 -3.55
CA GLY A 241 -6.36 -17.68 -4.75
C GLY A 241 -6.30 -16.80 -6.01
N PRO A 242 -7.31 -15.96 -6.28
CA PRO A 242 -7.28 -15.02 -7.41
C PRO A 242 -6.11 -14.02 -7.32
N GLN A 243 -5.84 -13.46 -6.14
CA GLN A 243 -4.76 -12.51 -5.89
C GLN A 243 -3.38 -13.16 -6.08
N LYS A 244 -3.23 -14.43 -5.68
CA LYS A 244 -2.01 -15.21 -5.96
C LYS A 244 -1.76 -15.34 -7.46
N ILE A 245 -2.78 -15.72 -8.24
CA ILE A 245 -2.67 -15.84 -9.70
C ILE A 245 -2.32 -14.48 -10.31
N GLN A 246 -3.04 -13.43 -9.92
CA GLN A 246 -2.81 -12.06 -10.39
C GLN A 246 -1.38 -11.59 -10.12
N ALA A 247 -0.87 -11.77 -8.90
CA ALA A 247 0.47 -11.33 -8.52
C ALA A 247 1.57 -12.03 -9.32
N ILE A 248 1.46 -13.36 -9.48
CA ILE A 248 2.44 -14.15 -10.22
C ILE A 248 2.43 -13.77 -11.70
N GLN A 249 1.25 -13.62 -12.30
CA GLN A 249 1.11 -13.19 -13.69
C GLN A 249 1.71 -11.79 -13.89
N HIS A 250 1.36 -10.84 -13.01
CA HIS A 250 1.88 -9.48 -13.09
C HIS A 250 3.40 -9.44 -12.99
N MET A 251 4.01 -10.08 -11.99
CA MET A 251 5.47 -10.12 -11.86
C MET A 251 6.16 -10.82 -13.04
N THR A 252 5.51 -11.84 -13.63
CA THR A 252 6.05 -12.54 -14.81
C THR A 252 6.08 -11.62 -16.03
N LEU A 253 5.01 -10.85 -16.26
CA LEU A 253 4.93 -9.87 -17.33
C LEU A 253 5.96 -8.74 -17.16
N LEU A 254 6.10 -8.19 -15.95
CA LEU A 254 7.08 -7.15 -15.67
C LEU A 254 8.52 -7.63 -15.92
N LYS A 255 8.81 -8.89 -15.54
CA LYS A 255 10.10 -9.52 -15.81
C LYS A 255 10.35 -9.70 -17.31
N GLN A 256 9.33 -10.09 -18.09
CA GLN A 256 9.44 -10.26 -19.55
C GLN A 256 9.70 -8.93 -20.27
N ASN A 257 9.05 -7.85 -19.82
CA ASN A 257 9.18 -6.54 -20.44
C ASN A 257 10.54 -5.87 -20.17
N ASN A 258 11.25 -6.28 -19.11
CA ASN A 258 12.62 -5.86 -18.74
C ASN A 258 12.86 -4.33 -18.64
N GLU A 259 11.81 -3.53 -18.69
CA GLU A 259 11.82 -2.09 -18.48
C GLU A 259 10.64 -1.70 -17.60
N LEU A 260 10.95 -1.26 -16.38
CA LEU A 260 10.02 -0.52 -15.56
C LEU A 260 10.45 0.94 -15.61
N GLN A 261 9.66 1.75 -16.28
CA GLN A 261 9.77 3.19 -16.13
C GLN A 261 9.07 3.55 -14.83
N THR A 262 9.85 3.98 -13.83
CA THR A 262 9.27 4.77 -12.75
C THR A 262 8.60 5.98 -13.39
N PRO A 263 7.38 6.36 -12.99
CA PRO A 263 6.76 7.60 -13.48
C PRO A 263 7.76 8.77 -13.44
N ASN A 264 7.83 9.51 -14.55
CA ASN A 264 8.81 10.59 -14.79
C ASN A 264 8.63 11.83 -13.88
N VAL A 265 7.86 11.73 -12.80
CA VAL A 265 7.45 12.86 -11.96
C VAL A 265 7.85 12.60 -10.52
N TYR A 266 8.53 13.60 -9.97
CA TYR A 266 9.03 13.76 -8.61
C TYR A 266 8.16 13.05 -7.55
N TYR A 267 8.79 12.25 -6.70
CA TYR A 267 8.18 11.67 -5.49
C TYR A 267 8.66 12.47 -4.27
N GLY A 268 7.73 13.05 -3.53
CA GLY A 268 7.84 13.40 -2.13
C GLY A 268 7.91 12.10 -1.34
N LEU A 269 9.04 11.91 -0.67
CA LEU A 269 9.51 10.61 -0.24
C LEU A 269 8.97 10.31 1.15
N GLY A 270 7.69 9.98 1.22
CA GLY A 270 7.06 9.50 2.44
C GLY A 270 7.68 8.18 2.90
N GLY A 271 8.58 8.26 3.90
CA GLY A 271 8.88 7.23 4.91
C GLY A 271 9.24 5.80 4.51
N LYS A 272 9.27 5.41 3.24
CA LYS A 272 9.34 4.01 2.78
C LYS A 272 10.75 3.38 2.88
N THR A 273 11.70 4.07 3.50
CA THR A 273 13.10 3.61 3.60
C THR A 273 13.60 3.64 5.04
N PHE A 274 14.04 2.48 5.52
CA PHE A 274 15.19 2.36 6.41
C PHE A 274 16.31 1.68 5.62
#